data_AF-A0A1T4LZQ6-F1
#
_entry.id   AF-A0A1T4LZQ6-F1
#
_cell.length_a   1.000
_cell.length_b   1.000
_cell.length_c   1.000
_cell.angle_alpha   90.00
_cell.angle_beta   90.00
_cell.angle_gamma   90.00
#
_symmetry.space_group_name_H-M   'P 1'
#
loop_
_entity.id
_entity.type
_entity.pdbx_description
1 polymer ?
#
loop_
_entity_poly.entity_id
_entity_poly.type
_entity_poly.pdbx_seq_one_letter_code
_entity_poly.pdbx_strand_id
1 'polypeptide(L)'
;MYPFSLSELMIYITPILMVYLIQKYFKAYLKFFKEWPLTMAIILIPLWVTSIYLLGWLIFDYNLVPFILFFSCFILGLQLYDYVRRIDHFTFKNYYLMASKLLFQHLSAFFLGLVILRFFTYFVG
;
A
#
# COMPACT_ATOMS: atom_id res chain seq x y z
N MET A 1 -3.17 -25.18 -5.41
CA MET A 1 -4.07 -24.16 -4.84
C MET A 1 -4.33 -24.49 -3.38
N TYR A 2 -3.98 -23.58 -2.46
CA TYR A 2 -4.27 -23.81 -1.04
C TYR A 2 -5.79 -23.71 -0.79
N PRO A 3 -6.37 -24.67 -0.05
CA PRO A 3 -7.75 -24.57 0.40
C PRO A 3 -7.93 -23.36 1.30
N PHE A 4 -9.16 -22.85 1.39
CA PHE A 4 -9.49 -21.75 2.29
C PHE A 4 -9.11 -22.10 3.73
N SER A 5 -8.31 -21.23 4.36
CA SER A 5 -7.94 -21.34 5.76
C SER A 5 -8.49 -20.16 6.55
N LEU A 6 -8.91 -20.41 7.79
CA LEU A 6 -9.39 -19.36 8.70
C LEU A 6 -8.29 -18.32 9.00
N SER A 7 -7.00 -18.70 8.87
CA SER A 7 -5.87 -17.77 8.97
C SER A 7 -5.84 -16.74 7.84
N GLU A 8 -6.44 -17.04 6.69
CA GLU A 8 -6.49 -16.15 5.54
C GLU A 8 -7.39 -14.93 5.78
N LEU A 9 -8.46 -15.09 6.57
CA LEU A 9 -9.32 -13.98 6.99
C LEU A 9 -8.54 -12.87 7.69
N MET A 10 -7.47 -13.21 8.40
CA MET A 10 -6.61 -12.22 9.04
C MET A 10 -5.94 -11.31 8.02
N ILE A 11 -5.58 -11.81 6.84
CA ILE A 11 -4.95 -11.01 5.78
C ILE A 11 -5.93 -9.95 5.23
N TYR A 12 -7.21 -10.28 5.18
CA TYR A 12 -8.27 -9.38 4.69
C TYR A 12 -8.71 -8.36 5.73
N ILE A 13 -8.83 -8.78 6.99
CA ILE A 13 -9.39 -7.95 8.07
C ILE A 13 -8.32 -7.04 8.69
N THR A 14 -7.06 -7.49 8.80
CA THR A 14 -5.99 -6.74 9.45
C THR A 14 -5.76 -5.34 8.84
N PRO A 15 -5.73 -5.15 7.51
CA PRO A 15 -5.59 -3.81 6.91
C PRO A 15 -6.71 -2.85 7.34
N ILE A 16 -7.95 -3.33 7.38
CA ILE A 16 -9.13 -2.55 7.76
C ILE A 16 -9.09 -2.21 9.26
N LEU A 17 -8.79 -3.20 10.10
CA LEU A 17 -8.65 -2.99 11.55
C LEU A 17 -7.53 -2.00 11.87
N MET A 18 -6.39 -2.09 11.19
CA MET A 18 -5.26 -1.19 11.42
C MET A 18 -5.59 0.25 11.00
N VAL A 19 -6.29 0.45 9.88
CA VAL A 19 -6.83 1.78 9.52
C VAL A 19 -7.70 2.33 10.65
N TYR A 20 -8.65 1.52 11.15
CA TYR A 20 -9.56 1.91 12.22
C TYR A 20 -8.81 2.25 13.53
N LEU A 21 -7.88 1.39 13.96
CA LEU A 21 -7.10 1.60 15.19
C LEU A 21 -6.24 2.87 15.10
N ILE A 22 -5.55 3.07 13.97
CA ILE A 22 -4.73 4.27 13.77
C ILE A 22 -5.61 5.53 13.75
N GLN A 23 -6.78 5.47 13.10
CA GLN A 23 -7.70 6.60 13.06
C GLN A 23 -8.30 6.94 14.43
N LYS A 24 -8.59 5.92 15.24
CA LYS A 24 -9.22 6.09 16.55
C LYS A 24 -8.24 6.55 17.63
N TYR A 25 -7.06 5.92 17.68
CA TYR A 25 -6.12 6.10 18.80
C TYR A 25 -4.91 6.97 18.45
N PHE A 26 -4.47 6.96 17.19
CA PHE A 26 -3.19 7.57 16.78
C PHE A 26 -3.34 8.85 15.96
N LYS A 27 -4.57 9.30 15.68
CA LYS A 27 -4.86 10.50 14.87
C LYS A 27 -4.14 11.76 15.36
N ALA A 28 -4.01 11.94 16.68
CA ALA A 28 -3.30 13.07 17.26
C ALA A 28 -1.78 13.03 16.99
N TYR A 29 -1.19 11.83 16.96
CA TYR A 29 0.23 11.62 16.73
C TYR A 29 0.64 11.77 15.25
N LEU A 30 -0.30 11.62 14.31
CA LEU A 30 -0.06 11.82 12.86
C LEU A 30 0.42 13.24 12.52
N LYS A 31 0.06 14.25 13.33
CA LYS A 31 0.45 15.66 13.14
C LYS A 31 1.48 16.16 14.15
N PHE A 32 2.10 15.25 14.90
CA PHE A 32 3.03 15.61 15.98
C PHE A 32 4.25 16.38 15.46
N PHE A 33 4.79 15.98 14.30
CA PHE A 33 5.89 16.69 13.64
C PHE A 33 5.34 17.68 12.61
N LYS A 34 5.28 18.97 12.97
CA LYS A 34 4.77 20.05 12.08
C LYS A 34 5.54 20.15 10.75
N GLU A 35 6.84 19.87 10.76
CA GLU A 35 7.68 19.97 9.55
C GLU A 35 7.60 18.73 8.66
N TRP A 36 7.31 17.57 9.24
CA TRP A 36 7.24 16.28 8.54
C TRP A 36 5.98 15.52 9.00
N PRO A 37 4.78 16.00 8.64
CA PRO A 37 3.54 15.31 9.01
C PRO A 37 3.54 13.87 8.50
N LEU A 38 3.43 12.93 9.44
CA LEU A 38 3.25 11.52 9.16
C LEU A 38 1.80 11.29 8.79
N THR A 39 1.53 11.10 7.50
CA THR A 39 0.19 10.73 7.06
C THR A 39 -0.09 9.26 7.36
N MET A 40 -1.37 8.94 7.52
CA MET A 40 -1.83 7.56 7.66
C MET A 40 -1.35 6.69 6.49
N ALA A 41 -1.30 7.23 5.27
CA ALA A 41 -0.77 6.56 4.09
C ALA A 41 0.68 6.08 4.31
N ILE A 42 1.55 6.92 4.89
CA ILE A 42 2.95 6.57 5.14
C ILE A 42 3.07 5.41 6.13
N ILE A 43 2.31 5.46 7.22
CA ILE A 43 2.35 4.44 8.28
C ILE A 43 1.82 3.09 7.80
N LEU A 44 0.87 3.11 6.86
CA LEU A 44 0.23 1.90 6.37
C LEU A 44 1.00 1.21 5.24
N ILE A 45 1.95 1.86 4.57
CA ILE A 45 2.74 1.25 3.49
C ILE A 45 3.38 -0.09 3.91
N PRO A 46 4.08 -0.22 5.05
CA PRO A 46 4.67 -1.50 5.47
C PRO A 46 3.64 -2.60 5.64
N LEU A 47 2.45 -2.27 6.17
CA LEU A 47 1.37 -3.24 6.32
C LEU A 47 0.86 -3.71 4.96
N TRP A 48 0.66 -2.80 4.00
CA TRP A 48 0.23 -3.15 2.65
C TRP A 48 1.24 -4.04 1.94
N VAL A 49 2.53 -3.72 2.03
CA VAL A 49 3.60 -4.54 1.44
C VAL A 49 3.61 -5.95 2.04
N THR A 50 3.43 -6.06 3.36
CA THR A 50 3.34 -7.36 4.05
C THR A 50 2.10 -8.14 3.63
N SER A 51 0.94 -7.48 3.51
CA SER A 51 -0.29 -8.13 3.04
C SER A 51 -0.16 -8.62 1.59
N ILE A 52 0.48 -7.84 0.72
CA ILE A 52 0.76 -8.24 -0.67
C ILE A 52 1.75 -9.40 -0.72
N TYR A 53 2.78 -9.40 0.13
CA TYR A 53 3.72 -10.51 0.27
C TYR A 53 2.98 -11.81 0.62
N LEU A 54 2.11 -11.78 1.63
CA LEU A 54 1.34 -12.94 2.07
C LEU A 54 0.38 -13.43 0.99
N LEU A 55 -0.32 -12.51 0.30
CA LEU A 55 -1.22 -12.88 -0.82
C LEU A 55 -0.46 -13.42 -2.03
N GLY A 56 0.74 -12.92 -2.31
CA GLY A 56 1.58 -13.41 -3.41
C GLY A 56 1.92 -14.89 -3.23
N TRP A 57 2.40 -15.26 -2.04
CA TRP A 57 2.65 -16.66 -1.70
C TRP A 57 1.38 -17.51 -1.75
N LEU A 58 0.28 -16.99 -1.21
CA LEU A 58 -0.99 -17.72 -1.14
C LEU A 58 -1.60 -18.01 -2.52
N ILE A 59 -1.57 -17.04 -3.44
CA ILE A 59 -2.22 -17.14 -4.76
C ILE A 59 -1.30 -17.82 -5.77
N PHE A 60 -0.01 -17.48 -5.76
CA PHE A 60 0.90 -17.81 -6.85
C PHE A 60 2.12 -18.65 -6.43
N ASP A 61 2.29 -18.99 -5.15
CA ASP A 61 3.48 -19.67 -4.63
C ASP A 61 4.80 -18.92 -4.91
N TYR A 62 4.76 -17.60 -5.08
CA TYR A 62 5.98 -16.77 -5.18
C TYR A 62 5.81 -15.35 -4.62
N ASN A 63 6.94 -14.69 -4.37
CA ASN A 63 6.97 -13.34 -3.81
C ASN A 63 6.68 -12.27 -4.89
N LEU A 64 5.54 -11.60 -4.77
CA LEU A 64 5.13 -10.49 -5.65
C LEU A 64 5.76 -9.12 -5.31
N VAL A 65 6.37 -8.98 -4.12
CA VAL A 65 6.90 -7.70 -3.62
C VAL A 65 7.88 -7.03 -4.61
N PRO A 66 8.85 -7.74 -5.22
CA PRO A 66 9.76 -7.12 -6.17
C PRO A 66 9.05 -6.49 -7.37
N PHE A 67 8.02 -7.16 -7.90
CA PHE A 67 7.24 -6.67 -9.04
C PHE A 67 6.46 -5.41 -8.68
N ILE A 68 5.77 -5.41 -7.53
CA ILE A 68 5.01 -4.23 -7.12
C ILE A 68 5.90 -3.05 -6.78
N LEU A 69 7.07 -3.27 -6.18
CA LEU A 69 8.04 -2.20 -5.92
C LEU A 69 8.56 -1.62 -7.24
N PHE A 70 8.84 -2.46 -8.24
CA PHE A 70 9.24 -2.01 -9.56
C PHE A 70 8.16 -1.14 -10.22
N PHE A 71 6.90 -1.60 -10.25
CA PHE A 71 5.79 -0.80 -10.80
C PHE A 71 5.53 0.49 -10.00
N SER A 72 5.68 0.43 -8.68
CA SER A 72 5.59 1.60 -7.80
C SER A 72 6.65 2.63 -8.13
N CYS A 73 7.91 2.21 -8.31
CA CYS A 73 9.01 3.07 -8.72
C CYS A 73 8.75 3.69 -10.10
N PHE A 74 8.23 2.92 -11.04
CA PHE A 74 7.89 3.42 -12.38
C PHE A 74 6.81 4.51 -12.32
N ILE A 75 5.71 4.28 -11.59
CA ILE A 75 4.61 5.24 -11.43
C ILE A 75 5.09 6.51 -10.72
N LEU A 76 5.87 6.36 -9.64
CA LEU A 76 6.46 7.49 -8.94
C LEU A 76 7.42 8.26 -9.84
N GLY A 77 8.20 7.58 -10.67
CA GLY A 77 9.13 8.19 -11.62
C GLY A 77 8.40 9.03 -12.67
N LEU A 78 7.33 8.50 -13.28
CA LEU A 78 6.49 9.25 -14.22
C LEU A 78 5.86 10.48 -13.55
N GLN A 79 5.33 10.30 -12.35
CA GLN A 79 4.71 11.40 -11.62
C GLN A 79 5.73 12.45 -11.14
N LEU A 80 6.94 12.04 -10.78
CA LEU A 80 8.04 12.95 -10.46
C LEU A 80 8.48 13.74 -11.70
N TYR A 81 8.58 13.09 -12.86
CA TYR A 81 8.92 13.74 -14.12
C TYR A 81 7.93 14.86 -14.48
N ASP A 82 6.64 14.57 -14.37
CA ASP A 82 5.59 15.56 -14.61
C ASP A 82 5.56 16.66 -13.56
N TYR A 83 5.88 16.33 -12.31
CA TYR A 83 5.94 17.29 -11.21
C TYR A 83 7.08 18.29 -11.39
N VAL A 84 8.30 17.81 -11.68
CA VAL A 84 9.50 18.65 -11.84
C VAL A 84 9.36 19.63 -12.99
N ARG A 85 8.64 19.26 -14.06
CA ARG A 85 8.34 20.16 -15.19
C ARG A 85 7.49 21.39 -14.82
N ARG A 86 6.81 21.38 -13.68
CA ARG A 86 5.84 22.41 -13.25
C ARG A 86 6.37 23.31 -12.14
N ILE A 87 7.61 23.11 -11.70
CA ILE A 87 8.20 23.82 -10.56
C ILE A 87 9.61 24.31 -10.89
N ASP A 88 10.01 25.44 -10.33
CA ASP A 88 11.35 25.99 -10.56
C ASP A 88 12.41 25.30 -9.69
N HIS A 89 12.04 24.90 -8.46
CA HIS A 89 12.95 24.30 -7.49
C HIS A 89 12.32 23.07 -6.83
N PHE A 90 12.96 21.92 -6.99
CA PHE A 90 12.55 20.68 -6.34
C PHE A 90 12.99 20.65 -4.88
N THR A 91 12.07 20.30 -3.98
CA THR A 91 12.41 19.89 -2.61
C THR A 91 11.65 18.61 -2.25
N PHE A 92 12.35 17.65 -1.65
CA PHE A 92 11.73 16.40 -1.23
C PHE A 92 10.59 16.63 -0.23
N LYS A 93 10.72 17.64 0.64
CA LYS A 93 9.70 18.06 1.60
C LYS A 93 8.36 18.44 0.94
N ASN A 94 8.38 19.03 -0.26
CA ASN A 94 7.16 19.37 -0.98
C ASN A 94 6.59 18.18 -1.77
N TYR A 95 7.43 17.20 -2.09
CA TYR A 95 7.07 16.06 -2.93
C TYR A 95 6.59 14.83 -2.13
N TYR A 96 7.19 14.53 -0.97
CA TYR A 96 7.01 13.24 -0.29
C TYR A 96 5.56 12.94 0.11
N LEU A 97 4.77 13.94 0.47
CA LEU A 97 3.35 13.74 0.81
C LEU A 97 2.53 13.30 -0.40
N MET A 98 2.80 13.91 -1.55
CA MET A 98 2.15 13.53 -2.80
C MET A 98 2.60 12.14 -3.25
N ALA A 99 3.92 11.87 -3.18
CA ALA A 99 4.49 10.58 -3.52
C ALA A 99 3.97 9.44 -2.64
N SER A 100 3.94 9.64 -1.32
CA SER A 100 3.42 8.63 -0.38
C SER A 100 1.94 8.36 -0.55
N LYS A 101 1.13 9.39 -0.87
CA LYS A 101 -0.29 9.21 -1.20
C LYS A 101 -0.47 8.39 -2.47
N LEU A 102 0.30 8.68 -3.53
CA LEU A 102 0.26 7.94 -4.79
C LEU A 102 0.70 6.48 -4.60
N LEU A 103 1.80 6.27 -3.87
CA LEU A 103 2.30 4.94 -3.53
C LEU A 103 1.24 4.14 -2.77
N PHE A 104 0.63 4.73 -1.75
CA PHE A 104 -0.43 4.07 -0.98
C PHE A 104 -1.66 3.73 -1.82
N GLN A 105 -2.06 4.61 -2.74
CA GLN A 105 -3.15 4.34 -3.69
C GLN A 105 -2.82 3.17 -4.61
N HIS A 106 -1.61 3.14 -5.16
CA HIS A 106 -1.15 2.04 -6.02
C HIS A 106 -1.11 0.71 -5.27
N LEU A 107 -0.52 0.68 -4.07
CA LEU A 107 -0.51 -0.52 -3.22
C LEU A 107 -1.93 -0.97 -2.86
N SER A 108 -2.84 -0.04 -2.58
CA SER A 108 -4.24 -0.35 -2.25
C SER A 108 -4.98 -0.95 -3.44
N ALA A 109 -4.83 -0.37 -4.64
CA ALA A 109 -5.42 -0.90 -5.85
C ALA A 109 -4.92 -2.33 -6.14
N PHE A 110 -3.62 -2.56 -5.99
CA PHE A 110 -3.03 -3.88 -6.20
C PHE A 110 -3.48 -4.89 -5.14
N PHE A 111 -3.48 -4.50 -3.86
CA PHE A 111 -3.98 -5.35 -2.78
C PHE A 111 -5.43 -5.75 -3.02
N LEU A 112 -6.31 -4.80 -3.35
CA LEU A 112 -7.70 -5.09 -3.69
C LEU A 112 -7.82 -6.03 -4.90
N GLY A 113 -6.99 -5.82 -5.93
CA GLY A 113 -6.91 -6.71 -7.08
C GLY A 113 -6.55 -8.15 -6.69
N LEU A 114 -5.56 -8.34 -5.80
CA LEU A 114 -5.18 -9.66 -5.29
C LEU A 114 -6.29 -10.30 -4.45
N VAL A 115 -6.96 -9.52 -3.60
CA VAL A 115 -8.10 -10.00 -2.80
C VAL A 115 -9.21 -10.49 -3.72
N ILE A 116 -9.60 -9.69 -4.71
CA ILE A 116 -10.63 -10.05 -5.69
C ILE A 116 -10.21 -11.30 -6.47
N LEU A 117 -8.97 -11.35 -6.95
CA LEU A 117 -8.44 -12.51 -7.66
C LEU A 117 -8.53 -13.77 -6.80
N ARG A 118 -8.12 -13.71 -5.53
CA ARG A 118 -8.21 -14.83 -4.59
C ARG A 118 -9.66 -15.25 -4.37
N PHE A 119 -10.60 -14.30 -4.23
CA PHE A 119 -12.02 -14.63 -4.18
C PHE A 119 -12.49 -15.39 -5.42
N PHE A 120 -12.12 -14.94 -6.63
CA PHE A 120 -12.47 -15.65 -7.86
C PHE A 120 -11.93 -17.07 -7.90
N THR A 121 -10.72 -17.32 -7.38
CA THR A 121 -10.16 -18.68 -7.33
C THR A 121 -10.97 -19.66 -6.49
N TYR A 122 -11.83 -19.18 -5.57
CA TYR A 122 -12.73 -20.05 -4.80
C TYR A 122 -14.03 -20.43 -5.52
N PHE A 123 -14.45 -19.63 -6.50
CA PHE A 123 -15.70 -19.86 -7.23
C PHE A 123 -15.47 -20.55 -8.58
N VAL A 124 -14.27 -20.42 -9.14
CA VAL A 124 -13.90 -20.98 -10.44
C VAL A 124 -13.04 -22.25 -10.32
N GLY A 125 -12.46 -22.48 -9.13
CA GLY A 125 -11.66 -23.66 -8.81
C GLY A 125 -12.47 -24.88 -8.39
#